data_AF-A0A7X5U622-F1
#
_entry.id   AF-A0A7X5U622-F1
#
_cell.length_a   1.000
_cell.length_b   1.000
_cell.length_c   1.000
_cell.angle_alpha   90.00
_cell.angle_beta   90.00
_cell.angle_gamma   90.00
#
_symmetry.space_group_name_H-M   'P 1'
#
loop_
_entity.id
_entity.type
_entity.pdbx_description
1 polymer ?
#
loop_
_entity_poly.entity_id
_entity_poly.type
_entity_poly.pdbx_seq_one_letter_code
_entity_poly.pdbx_strand_id
1 'polypeptide(L)'
;MWPDDRWLERAVPMAVRQTLIVLERAGCVDFRGWATAARAYDPSTGRTMPPLGDPLRRQFVRLLSHDFELAGSAVRGSDRERPQRHLRDLIDAGLDENFVVTYALALDRKIPAKQIREHYRAAAAGRS
;
A
#
# COMPACT_ATOMS: atom_id res chain seq x y z
N MET A 1 11.43 10.22 9.95
CA MET A 1 12.40 9.28 9.34
C MET A 1 11.60 8.04 9.01
N TRP A 2 11.45 7.73 7.72
CA TRP A 2 10.64 6.60 7.27
C TRP A 2 11.30 5.27 7.70
N PRO A 3 10.55 4.26 8.18
CA PRO A 3 11.11 2.94 8.49
C PRO A 3 11.66 2.29 7.22
N ASP A 4 12.80 1.60 7.30
CA ASP A 4 13.31 0.89 6.12
C ASP A 4 12.34 -0.22 5.64
N ASP A 5 12.44 -0.61 4.37
CA ASP A 5 11.53 -1.58 3.75
C ASP A 5 11.54 -2.95 4.47
N ARG A 6 12.68 -3.37 5.05
CA ARG A 6 12.78 -4.63 5.80
C ARG A 6 12.01 -4.56 7.12
N TRP A 7 12.00 -3.39 7.76
CA TRP A 7 11.19 -3.17 8.95
C TRP A 7 9.70 -3.27 8.62
N LEU A 8 9.25 -2.63 7.53
CA LEU A 8 7.84 -2.66 7.09
C LEU A 8 7.35 -4.08 6.82
N GLU A 9 8.14 -4.87 6.09
CA GLU A 9 7.83 -6.27 5.73
C GLU A 9 7.69 -7.19 6.96
N ARG A 10 8.34 -6.84 8.07
CA ARG A 10 8.22 -7.54 9.36
C ARG A 10 7.04 -7.05 10.19
N ALA A 11 6.85 -5.73 10.28
CA ALA A 11 5.89 -5.13 11.20
C ALA A 11 4.44 -5.21 10.71
N VAL A 12 4.18 -4.89 9.44
CA VAL A 12 2.82 -4.87 8.86
C VAL A 12 2.10 -6.21 9.05
N PRO A 13 2.74 -7.36 8.81
CA PRO A 13 2.06 -8.64 8.95
C PRO A 13 1.85 -9.11 10.39
N MET A 14 2.77 -8.74 11.30
CA MET A 14 2.55 -8.96 12.73
C MET A 14 1.32 -8.20 13.20
N ALA A 15 1.16 -6.97 12.69
CA ALA A 15 0.03 -6.13 13.01
C ALA A 15 -1.29 -6.70 12.44
N VAL A 16 -1.33 -7.22 11.20
CA VAL A 16 -2.55 -7.86 10.64
C VAL A 16 -3.02 -9.09 11.43
N ARG A 17 -2.11 -9.87 12.03
CA ARG A 17 -2.44 -11.11 12.74
C ARG A 17 -3.09 -10.91 14.11
N GLN A 18 -3.10 -9.71 14.66
CA GLN A 18 -3.67 -9.41 15.97
C GLN A 18 -5.01 -8.70 15.81
N THR A 19 -6.08 -9.35 16.27
CA THR A 19 -7.45 -8.80 16.24
C THR A 19 -7.50 -7.54 17.09
N LEU A 20 -7.95 -6.45 16.47
CA LEU A 20 -7.98 -5.06 16.97
C LEU A 20 -6.59 -4.48 17.27
N ILE A 21 -6.01 -3.81 16.27
CA ILE A 21 -4.82 -2.98 16.49
C ILE A 21 -5.22 -1.55 16.83
N VAL A 22 -4.64 -1.04 17.90
CA VAL A 22 -4.89 0.30 18.44
C VAL A 22 -3.81 1.26 17.95
N LEU A 23 -4.21 2.42 17.41
CA LEU A 23 -3.29 3.49 17.04
C LEU A 23 -3.03 4.41 18.25
N GLU A 24 -2.06 4.12 19.11
CA GLU A 24 -1.74 5.04 20.22
C GLU A 24 -1.15 6.37 19.71
N ARG A 25 -1.96 7.42 19.92
CA ARG A 25 -1.79 8.86 19.71
C ARG A 25 -0.79 9.36 18.64
N ALA A 26 -1.42 9.89 17.58
CA ALA A 26 -1.04 11.06 16.77
C ALA A 26 0.23 10.96 15.92
N GLY A 27 0.10 10.33 14.74
CA GLY A 27 0.97 10.71 13.62
C GLY A 27 1.62 9.58 12.84
N CYS A 28 1.23 8.32 13.03
CA CYS A 28 1.59 7.25 12.09
C CYS A 28 0.80 7.40 10.76
N VAL A 29 0.91 8.58 10.13
CA VAL A 29 0.51 8.83 8.74
C VAL A 29 1.12 7.75 7.84
N ASP A 30 2.32 7.32 8.21
CA ASP A 30 3.12 6.31 7.56
C ASP A 30 2.44 4.94 7.44
N PHE A 31 1.51 4.59 8.33
CA PHE A 31 0.81 3.30 8.31
C PHE A 31 -0.68 3.40 7.99
N ARG A 32 -1.15 4.55 7.47
CA ARG A 32 -2.57 4.73 7.16
C ARG A 32 -3.13 3.68 6.21
N GLY A 33 -2.34 3.22 5.24
CA GLY A 33 -2.74 2.15 4.32
C GLY A 33 -3.02 0.86 5.07
N TRP A 34 -2.05 0.36 5.82
CA TRP A 34 -2.24 -0.84 6.65
C TRP A 34 -3.39 -0.66 7.66
N ALA A 35 -3.49 0.48 8.35
CA ALA A 35 -4.52 0.75 9.34
C ALA A 35 -5.92 0.72 8.71
N THR A 36 -6.04 1.19 7.47
CA THR A 36 -7.26 1.12 6.67
C THR A 36 -7.58 -0.33 6.28
N ALA A 37 -6.58 -1.10 5.84
CA ALA A 37 -6.76 -2.50 5.45
C ALA A 37 -7.17 -3.38 6.64
N ALA A 38 -6.57 -3.16 7.81
CA ALA A 38 -6.84 -3.91 9.04
C ALA A 38 -8.07 -3.41 9.80
N ARG A 39 -8.70 -2.32 9.37
CA ARG A 39 -9.76 -1.61 10.13
C ARG A 39 -9.29 -1.37 11.57
N ALA A 40 -8.12 -0.76 11.71
CA ALA A 40 -7.53 -0.45 13.01
C ALA A 40 -8.40 0.56 13.78
N TYR A 41 -8.39 0.47 15.10
CA TYR A 41 -9.11 1.41 15.96
C TYR A 41 -8.22 2.60 16.31
N ASP A 42 -8.75 3.80 16.09
CA ASP A 42 -8.11 5.05 16.46
C ASP A 42 -8.71 5.58 17.78
N PRO A 43 -7.99 5.45 18.92
CA PRO A 43 -8.44 5.94 20.21
C PRO A 43 -8.53 7.47 20.28
N SER A 44 -7.85 8.20 19.38
CA SER A 44 -7.92 9.67 19.37
C SER A 44 -9.24 10.18 18.80
N THR A 45 -9.87 9.42 17.90
CA THR A 45 -11.17 9.73 17.30
C THR A 45 -12.30 8.84 17.82
N GLY A 46 -11.97 7.81 18.59
CA GLY A 46 -12.93 6.83 19.11
C GLY A 46 -13.56 5.98 18.01
N ARG A 47 -12.93 5.89 16.84
CA ARG A 47 -13.51 5.28 15.64
C ARG A 47 -12.54 4.30 15.00
N THR A 48 -13.10 3.29 14.35
CA THR A 48 -12.35 2.40 13.48
C THR A 48 -12.05 3.09 12.15
N MET A 49 -10.86 2.86 11.59
CA MET A 49 -10.50 3.36 10.26
C MET A 49 -11.53 2.85 9.23
N PRO A 50 -12.16 3.75 8.45
CA PRO A 50 -13.14 3.34 7.45
C PRO A 50 -12.43 2.55 6.34
N PRO A 51 -13.04 1.49 5.79
CA PRO A 51 -12.44 0.75 4.68
C PRO A 51 -12.33 1.64 3.44
N LEU A 52 -11.39 1.33 2.54
CA LEU A 52 -11.39 1.90 1.19
C LEU A 52 -12.69 1.55 0.47
N GLY A 53 -13.20 2.48 -0.31
CA GLY A 53 -14.32 2.22 -1.21
C GLY A 53 -13.99 1.10 -2.20
N ASP A 54 -15.03 0.33 -2.58
CA ASP A 54 -14.90 -0.82 -3.46
C ASP A 54 -14.12 -0.56 -4.77
N PRO A 55 -14.26 0.58 -5.46
CA PRO A 55 -13.48 0.85 -6.65
C PRO A 55 -11.96 0.86 -6.40
N LEU A 56 -11.50 1.51 -5.33
CA LEU A 56 -10.08 1.59 -4.97
C LEU A 56 -9.57 0.24 -4.48
N ARG A 57 -10.37 -0.46 -3.67
CA ARG A 57 -10.04 -1.82 -3.22
C ARG A 57 -9.87 -2.78 -4.41
N ARG A 58 -10.71 -2.68 -5.45
CA ARG A 58 -10.54 -3.48 -6.68
C ARG A 58 -9.25 -3.17 -7.42
N GLN A 59 -8.78 -1.91 -7.41
CA GLN A 59 -7.49 -1.58 -8.03
C GLN A 59 -6.33 -2.23 -7.28
N PHE A 60 -6.37 -2.30 -5.95
CA PHE A 60 -5.39 -3.07 -5.17
C PHE A 60 -5.43 -4.57 -5.50
N VAL A 61 -6.61 -5.17 -5.63
CA VAL A 61 -6.74 -6.58 -6.02
C VAL A 61 -6.13 -6.83 -7.41
N ARG A 62 -6.40 -5.94 -8.37
CA ARG A 62 -5.84 -6.02 -9.74
C ARG A 62 -4.33 -5.83 -9.74
N LEU A 63 -3.82 -4.83 -9.02
CA LEU A 63 -2.39 -4.60 -8.84
C LEU A 63 -1.68 -5.86 -8.33
N LEU A 64 -2.23 -6.48 -7.27
CA LEU A 64 -1.65 -7.65 -6.64
C LEU A 64 -1.83 -8.94 -7.45
N SER A 65 -2.78 -8.98 -8.39
CA SER A 65 -2.93 -10.12 -9.32
C SER A 65 -1.85 -10.17 -10.42
N HIS A 66 -1.06 -9.10 -10.56
CA HIS A 66 0.08 -9.02 -11.47
C HIS A 66 1.39 -9.16 -10.70
N ASP A 67 1.47 -10.14 -9.78
CA ASP A 67 2.60 -10.32 -8.88
C ASP A 67 3.94 -10.51 -9.61
N PHE A 68 3.94 -11.26 -10.71
CA PHE A 68 5.12 -11.46 -11.55
C PHE A 68 5.59 -10.16 -12.22
N GLU A 69 4.67 -9.42 -12.86
CA GLU A 69 5.02 -8.14 -13.50
C GLU A 69 5.43 -7.08 -12.48
N LEU A 70 4.77 -7.09 -11.31
CA LEU A 70 5.08 -6.21 -10.21
C LEU A 70 6.46 -6.55 -9.62
N ALA A 71 6.83 -7.82 -9.49
CA ALA A 71 8.16 -8.27 -9.10
C ALA A 71 9.26 -7.88 -10.12
N GLY A 72 8.89 -7.68 -11.39
CA GLY A 72 9.77 -7.24 -12.47
C GLY A 72 10.11 -5.75 -12.43
N SER A 73 11.04 -5.32 -13.31
CA SER A 73 11.54 -3.93 -13.32
C SER A 73 10.44 -2.89 -13.54
N ALA A 74 10.45 -1.85 -12.69
CA ALA A 74 9.57 -0.69 -12.84
C ALA A 74 9.96 0.26 -13.98
N VAL A 75 11.17 0.14 -14.52
CA VAL A 75 11.74 1.10 -15.49
C VAL A 75 11.89 0.48 -16.87
N ARG A 76 12.14 -0.82 -16.96
CA ARG A 76 12.47 -1.53 -18.20
C ARG A 76 11.52 -2.72 -18.42
N GLY A 77 11.31 -3.10 -19.67
CA GLY A 77 10.40 -4.19 -20.06
C GLY A 77 8.98 -3.71 -20.39
N SER A 78 8.26 -4.53 -21.16
CA SER A 78 6.89 -4.29 -21.63
C SER A 78 5.84 -4.46 -20.54
N ASP A 79 6.13 -5.29 -19.55
CA ASP A 79 5.13 -5.79 -18.62
C ASP A 79 4.85 -4.81 -17.46
N ARG A 80 5.72 -3.80 -17.30
CA ARG A 80 5.62 -2.75 -16.27
C ARG A 80 4.34 -1.91 -16.37
N GLU A 81 3.78 -1.77 -17.58
CA GLU A 81 2.60 -0.93 -17.80
C GLU A 81 1.36 -1.45 -17.07
N ARG A 82 1.24 -2.77 -16.88
CA ARG A 82 0.09 -3.39 -16.22
C ARG A 82 -0.05 -2.96 -14.76
N PRO A 83 0.95 -3.18 -13.87
CA PRO A 83 0.87 -2.68 -12.50
C PRO A 83 0.84 -1.14 -12.46
N GLN A 84 1.57 -0.46 -13.33
CA GLN A 84 1.63 1.02 -13.33
C GLN A 84 0.32 1.69 -13.75
N ARG A 85 -0.50 1.06 -14.61
CA ARG A 85 -1.85 1.52 -14.90
C ARG A 85 -2.72 1.54 -13.64
N HIS A 86 -2.72 0.46 -12.86
CA HIS A 86 -3.49 0.40 -11.62
C HIS A 86 -2.96 1.38 -10.56
N LEU A 87 -1.64 1.58 -10.50
CA LEU A 87 -1.04 2.58 -9.62
C LEU A 87 -1.41 4.01 -10.03
N ARG A 88 -1.51 4.33 -11.33
CA ARG A 88 -2.02 5.62 -11.79
C ARG A 88 -3.44 5.91 -11.30
N ASP A 89 -4.35 4.92 -11.39
CA ASP A 89 -5.72 5.07 -10.86
C ASP A 89 -5.73 5.36 -9.34
N LEU A 90 -4.81 4.76 -8.58
CA LEU A 90 -4.66 5.00 -7.13
C LEU A 90 -4.08 6.39 -6.83
N ILE A 91 -3.11 6.83 -7.64
CA ILE A 91 -2.53 8.18 -7.57
C ILE A 91 -3.59 9.23 -7.89
N ASP A 92 -4.42 9.00 -8.91
CA ASP A 92 -5.55 9.87 -9.30
C ASP A 92 -6.58 10.02 -8.20
N ALA A 93 -6.75 8.99 -7.38
CA ALA A 93 -7.60 9.04 -6.19
C ALA A 93 -6.94 9.76 -5.00
N GLY A 94 -5.73 10.30 -5.16
CA GLY A 94 -5.01 11.05 -4.13
C GLY A 94 -4.32 10.18 -3.08
N LEU A 95 -4.13 8.87 -3.35
CA LEU A 95 -3.42 7.99 -2.42
C LEU A 95 -1.90 8.15 -2.61
N ASP A 96 -1.21 8.51 -1.53
CA ASP A 96 0.24 8.67 -1.55
C ASP A 96 1.00 7.33 -1.56
N GLU A 97 2.30 7.40 -1.88
CA GLU A 97 3.23 6.27 -1.99
C GLU A 97 3.18 5.36 -0.74
N ASN A 98 3.15 5.98 0.45
CA ASN A 98 3.24 5.28 1.72
C ASN A 98 1.93 4.57 2.07
N PHE A 99 0.81 5.21 1.77
CA PHE A 99 -0.51 4.58 1.86
C PHE A 99 -0.58 3.36 0.94
N VAL A 100 -0.20 3.50 -0.34
CA VAL A 100 -0.26 2.40 -1.31
C VAL A 100 0.62 1.22 -0.89
N VAL A 101 1.87 1.48 -0.52
CA VAL A 101 2.81 0.43 -0.10
C VAL A 101 2.28 -0.31 1.14
N THR A 102 1.89 0.41 2.19
CA THR A 102 1.45 -0.24 3.43
C THR A 102 0.10 -0.95 3.28
N TYR A 103 -0.80 -0.45 2.45
CA TYR A 103 -2.06 -1.13 2.13
C TYR A 103 -1.81 -2.41 1.33
N ALA A 104 -0.95 -2.37 0.31
CA ALA A 104 -0.61 -3.53 -0.51
C ALA A 104 0.06 -4.63 0.32
N LEU A 105 1.05 -4.28 1.17
CA LEU A 105 1.71 -5.22 2.08
C LEU A 105 0.74 -5.86 3.09
N ALA A 106 -0.28 -5.12 3.51
CA ALA A 106 -1.31 -5.64 4.42
C ALA A 106 -2.22 -6.66 3.72
N LEU A 107 -2.43 -6.52 2.41
CA LEU A 107 -3.26 -7.43 1.62
C LEU A 107 -2.50 -8.66 1.09
N ASP A 108 -1.24 -8.50 0.67
CA ASP A 108 -0.40 -9.61 0.20
C ASP A 108 1.09 -9.38 0.53
N ARG A 109 1.70 -10.37 1.19
CA ARG A 109 3.09 -10.33 1.68
C ARG A 109 4.13 -10.77 0.66
N LYS A 110 3.70 -11.28 -0.49
CA LYS A 110 4.63 -11.86 -1.48
C LYS A 110 5.45 -10.81 -2.22
N ILE A 111 4.97 -9.58 -2.27
CA ILE A 111 5.60 -8.49 -3.01
C ILE A 111 6.44 -7.63 -2.07
N PRO A 112 7.75 -7.45 -2.36
CA PRO A 112 8.60 -6.57 -1.57
C PRO A 112 8.13 -5.12 -1.61
N ALA A 113 8.25 -4.41 -0.48
CA ALA A 113 7.82 -3.01 -0.35
C ALA A 113 8.55 -2.10 -1.36
N LYS A 114 9.86 -2.34 -1.50
CA LYS A 114 10.73 -1.67 -2.47
C LYS A 114 10.14 -1.71 -3.87
N GLN A 115 9.62 -2.86 -4.28
CA GLN A 115 9.17 -3.08 -5.64
C GLN A 115 7.89 -2.30 -5.95
N ILE A 116 6.93 -2.32 -5.01
CA ILE A 116 5.71 -1.52 -5.10
C ILE A 116 6.07 -0.04 -5.18
N ARG A 117 7.05 0.40 -4.38
CA ARG A 117 7.53 1.79 -4.36
C ARG A 117 8.15 2.22 -5.68
N GLU A 118 9.00 1.38 -6.28
CA GLU A 118 9.60 1.64 -7.58
C GLU A 118 8.55 1.79 -8.68
N HIS A 119 7.56 0.88 -8.74
CA HIS A 119 6.47 0.98 -9.70
C HIS A 119 5.58 2.20 -9.46
N TYR A 120 5.30 2.55 -8.19
CA TYR A 120 4.53 3.74 -7.86
C TYR A 120 5.23 5.01 -8.37
N ARG A 121 6.54 5.14 -8.12
CA ARG A 121 7.35 6.28 -8.58
C ARG A 121 7.42 6.36 -10.10
N ALA A 122 7.58 5.23 -10.77
CA ALA A 122 7.57 5.18 -12.24
C ALA A 122 6.21 5.62 -12.80
N ALA A 123 5.11 5.12 -12.23
CA ALA A 123 3.75 5.51 -12.59
C ALA A 123 3.48 7.01 -12.37
N ALA A 124 4.03 7.59 -11.30
CA ALA A 124 3.92 9.01 -11.01
C ALA A 124 4.77 9.87 -11.98
N ALA A 125 5.98 9.43 -12.31
CA ALA A 125 6.89 10.16 -13.20
C ALA A 125 6.38 10.23 -14.66
N GLY A 126 5.75 9.17 -15.15
CA GLY A 126 5.15 9.10 -16.49
C GLY A 126 3.93 10.00 -16.72
N ARG A 127 3.59 10.87 -15.76
CA ARG A 127 2.53 11.89 -15.87
C ARG A 127 3.04 13.28 -16.25
N SER A 128 4.37 13.43 -16.38
CA SER A 128 5.05 14.69 -16.70
C SER A 128 5.03 15.00 -18.19
#